data_AF-A0A5A7S220-F1
#
_entry.id   AF-A0A5A7S220-F1
#
_cell.length_a   1.000
_cell.length_b   1.000
_cell.length_c   1.000
_cell.angle_alpha   90.00
_cell.angle_beta   90.00
_cell.angle_gamma   90.00
#
_symmetry.space_group_name_H-M   'P 1'
#
loop_
_entity.id
_entity.type
_entity.pdbx_description
1 polymer ?
#
loop_
_entity_poly.entity_id
_entity_poly.type
_entity_poly.pdbx_seq_one_letter_code
_entity_poly.pdbx_strand_id
1 'polypeptide(L)' 'MIKAYILVRTRVGKLEEVLEKAKEIENVENISVVSGDYDIIIKVKVNDLEDLMKLTDKLHLINGIKQTVTYVIEKEISL' A
#
# COMPACT_ATOMS: atom_id res chain seq x y z
N MET A 1 6.54 15.12 6.48
CA MET A 1 5.56 14.01 6.47
C MET A 1 5.08 13.82 5.05
N ILE A 2 5.20 12.60 4.53
CA ILE A 2 4.79 12.21 3.18
C ILE A 2 3.56 11.31 3.30
N LYS A 3 2.58 11.51 2.43
CA LYS A 3 1.46 10.59 2.24
C LYS A 3 1.54 9.98 0.85
N ALA A 4 1.10 8.74 0.72
CA ALA A 4 1.06 8.06 -0.57
C ALA A 4 -0.11 7.09 -0.65
N TYR A 5 -0.57 6.85 -1.88
CA TYR A 5 -1.38 5.70 -2.22
C TYR A 5 -0.49 4.64 -2.86
N ILE A 6 -0.51 3.43 -2.32
CA ILE A 6 0.18 2.27 -2.86
C ILE A 6 -0.89 1.35 -3.43
N LEU A 7 -0.93 1.27 -4.75
CA LEU A 7 -1.83 0.40 -5.48
C LEU A 7 -1.15 -0.96 -5.61
N VAL A 8 -1.84 -2.02 -5.24
CA VAL A 8 -1.29 -3.37 -5.13
C VAL A 8 -2.09 -4.33 -6.00
N ARG A 9 -1.37 -5.05 -6.85
CA ARG A 9 -1.91 -6.19 -7.58
C ARG A 9 -1.40 -7.46 -6.94
N THR A 10 -2.32 -8.36 -6.63
CA THR A 10 -2.07 -9.64 -5.98
C THR A 10 -2.02 -10.77 -7.01
N ARG A 11 -1.49 -11.92 -6.60
CA ARG A 11 -1.59 -13.18 -7.33
C ARG A 11 -2.96 -13.79 -7.06
N VAL A 12 -3.46 -14.57 -8.02
CA VAL A 12 -4.74 -15.27 -7.90
C VAL A 12 -4.76 -16.11 -6.62
N GLY A 13 -5.83 -15.96 -5.81
CA GLY A 13 -6.02 -16.70 -4.57
C GLY A 13 -5.18 -16.22 -3.38
N LYS A 14 -4.48 -15.09 -3.49
CA LYS A 14 -3.61 -14.55 -2.42
C LYS A 14 -4.11 -13.29 -1.74
N LEU A 15 -5.28 -12.77 -2.13
CA LEU A 15 -5.83 -11.52 -1.63
C LEU A 15 -5.89 -11.46 -0.09
N GLU A 16 -6.49 -12.47 0.54
CA GLU A 16 -6.65 -12.51 2.00
C GLU A 16 -5.31 -12.56 2.75
N GLU A 17 -4.37 -13.40 2.30
CA GLU A 17 -3.01 -13.48 2.87
C GLU A 17 -2.29 -12.13 2.77
N VAL A 18 -2.41 -11.45 1.63
CA VAL A 18 -1.82 -10.12 1.43
C VAL A 18 -2.48 -9.09 2.36
N LEU A 19 -3.80 -9.12 2.53
CA LEU A 19 -4.52 -8.21 3.42
C LEU A 19 -4.13 -8.39 4.89
N GLU A 20 -4.03 -9.63 5.36
CA GLU A 20 -3.59 -9.93 6.73
C GLU A 20 -2.19 -9.37 6.99
N LYS A 21 -1.25 -9.60 6.07
CA LYS A 21 0.12 -9.09 6.19
C LYS A 21 0.25 -7.58 6.00
N ALA A 22 -0.53 -6.99 5.11
CA ALA A 22 -0.51 -5.55 4.91
C ALA A 22 -1.03 -4.78 6.14
N LYS A 23 -1.97 -5.36 6.92
CA LYS A 23 -2.46 -4.78 8.18
C LYS A 23 -1.41 -4.74 9.29
N GLU A 24 -0.42 -5.63 9.24
CA GLU A 24 0.69 -5.68 10.21
C GLU A 24 1.74 -4.58 9.96
N ILE A 25 1.68 -3.88 8.82
CA ILE A 25 2.63 -2.83 8.46
C ILE A 25 2.27 -1.51 9.15
N GLU A 26 3.25 -0.95 9.86
CA GLU A 26 3.16 0.37 10.48
C GLU A 26 2.93 1.48 9.44
N ASN A 27 2.40 2.62 9.89
CA ASN A 27 2.16 3.81 9.05
C ASN A 27 1.09 3.66 7.95
N VAL A 28 0.35 2.55 7.93
CA VAL A 28 -0.85 2.38 7.12
C VAL A 28 -2.03 3.13 7.76
N GLU A 29 -2.62 4.08 7.03
CA GLU A 29 -3.83 4.81 7.44
C GLU A 29 -5.11 4.07 7.01
N ASN A 30 -5.10 3.46 5.83
CA ASN A 30 -6.26 2.76 5.29
C ASN A 30 -5.83 1.67 4.29
N ILE A 31 -6.62 0.60 4.23
CA ILE A 31 -6.54 -0.43 3.20
C ILE A 31 -7.94 -0.60 2.62
N SER A 32 -8.07 -0.43 1.30
CA SER A 32 -9.32 -0.63 0.57
C SER A 32 -9.14 -1.74 -0.46
N VAL A 33 -10.02 -2.74 -0.44
CA VAL A 33 -10.16 -3.69 -1.54
C VAL A 33 -11.00 -3.04 -2.62
N VAL A 34 -10.52 -3.01 -3.85
CA VAL A 34 -11.14 -2.26 -4.95
C VAL A 34 -11.44 -3.15 -6.14
N SER A 35 -12.44 -2.78 -6.92
CA SER A 35 -12.66 -3.34 -8.26
C SER A 35 -11.92 -2.48 -9.29
N GLY A 36 -10.99 -3.06 -10.05
CA GLY A 36 -10.22 -2.35 -11.07
C GLY A 36 -8.97 -3.11 -11.50
N ASP A 37 -7.99 -2.36 -12.04
CA ASP A 37 -6.69 -2.94 -12.48
C ASP A 37 -5.81 -3.44 -11.32
N TYR A 38 -6.15 -3.01 -10.10
CA TYR A 38 -5.51 -3.37 -8.85
C TYR A 38 -6.54 -3.98 -7.91
N ASP A 39 -6.07 -4.81 -6.98
CA ASP A 39 -6.95 -5.50 -6.03
C ASP A 39 -7.06 -4.72 -4.71
N ILE A 40 -6.00 -4.01 -4.33
CA ILE A 40 -5.91 -3.26 -3.07
C ILE A 40 -5.33 -1.86 -3.32
N ILE A 41 -5.85 -0.86 -2.61
CA ILE A 41 -5.24 0.47 -2.44
C ILE A 41 -4.93 0.69 -0.97
N ILE A 42 -3.66 0.99 -0.66
CA ILE A 42 -3.18 1.27 0.69
C ILE A 42 -2.83 2.74 0.80
N LYS A 43 -3.43 3.46 1.73
CA LYS A 43 -3.04 4.83 2.07
C LYS A 43 -2.05 4.78 3.24
N VAL A 44 -0.91 5.45 3.09
CA VAL A 44 0.14 5.51 4.13
C VAL A 44 0.52 6.94 4.47
N LYS A 45 1.04 7.13 5.69
CA LYS A 45 1.62 8.40 6.16
C LYS A 45 2.92 8.15 6.93
N VAL A 46 4.03 8.64 6.38
CA VAL A 46 5.38 8.47 6.90
C VAL A 46 6.08 9.82 7.11
N ASN A 47 7.26 9.83 7.73
CA ASN A 47 7.95 11.08 8.03
C ASN A 47 8.64 11.67 6.79
N ASP A 48 9.31 10.82 6.02
CA ASP A 48 10.12 11.16 4.86
C ASP A 48 10.09 10.06 3.77
N LEU A 49 10.89 10.25 2.72
CA LEU A 49 10.92 9.35 1.56
C LEU A 49 11.63 8.03 1.88
N GLU A 50 12.58 8.03 2.81
CA GLU A 50 13.31 6.83 3.21
C GLU A 50 12.38 5.87 3.95
N ASP A 51 11.55 6.39 4.84
CA ASP A 51 10.50 5.62 5.51
C ASP A 51 9.49 5.04 4.49
N LEU A 52 9.15 5.80 3.43
CA LEU A 52 8.27 5.31 2.37
C LEU A 52 8.90 4.14 1.61
N MET A 53 10.19 4.23 1.25
CA MET A 53 10.91 3.16 0.57
C MET A 53 10.96 1.89 1.43
N LYS A 54 11.30 2.02 2.71
CA LYS A 54 11.29 0.88 3.66
C LYS A 54 9.92 0.24 3.77
N LEU A 55 8.84 1.03 3.77
CA LEU A 55 7.48 0.52 3.77
C LEU A 55 7.16 -0.25 2.47
N THR A 56 7.52 0.29 1.32
CA THR A 56 7.30 -0.40 0.03
C THR A 56 8.11 -1.69 -0.07
N ASP A 57 9.33 -1.72 0.47
CA ASP A 57 10.15 -2.93 0.52
C ASP A 57 9.48 -4.00 1.39
N LYS A 58 8.93 -3.63 2.55
CA LYS A 58 8.14 -4.55 3.40
C LYS A 58 6.94 -5.11 2.64
N LEU A 59 6.23 -4.29 1.87
CA LEU A 59 5.12 -4.77 1.03
C LEU A 59 5.63 -5.77 -0.02
N HIS A 60 6.73 -5.49 -0.72
CA HIS A 60 7.27 -6.40 -1.75
C HIS A 60 7.68 -7.76 -1.21
N LEU A 61 8.01 -7.86 0.08
CA LEU A 61 8.29 -9.13 0.75
C LEU A 61 7.03 -9.96 1.07
N ILE A 62 5.84 -9.37 1.01
CA ILE A 62 4.59 -10.09 1.22
C ILE A 62 4.36 -11.05 0.06
N ASN A 63 4.38 -12.35 0.37
CA ASN A 63 4.03 -13.38 -0.57
C ASN A 63 2.63 -13.16 -1.14
N GLY A 64 2.50 -13.27 -2.45
CA GLY A 64 1.23 -13.02 -3.14
C GLY A 64 1.10 -11.61 -3.69
N ILE A 65 1.97 -10.65 -3.35
CA ILE A 65 2.05 -9.40 -4.13
C ILE A 65 2.72 -9.70 -5.47
N LYS A 66 2.07 -9.26 -6.55
CA LYS A 66 2.57 -9.37 -7.93
C LYS A 66 3.22 -8.07 -8.38
N GLN A 67 2.65 -6.94 -8.01
CA GLN A 67 3.12 -5.62 -8.43
C GLN A 67 2.59 -4.55 -7.47
N THR A 68 3.35 -3.46 -7.30
CA THR A 68 2.86 -2.24 -6.68
C THR A 68 3.12 -1.03 -7.58
N VAL A 69 2.28 0.00 -7.46
CA VAL A 69 2.53 1.35 -7.99
C VAL A 69 2.29 2.35 -6.88
N THR A 70 3.22 3.29 -6.69
CA THR A 70 3.17 4.26 -5.59
C THR A 70 2.91 5.66 -6.13
N TYR A 71 1.82 6.28 -5.67
CA TYR A 71 1.47 7.68 -5.94
C TYR A 71 1.72 8.50 -4.69
N VAL A 72 2.79 9.29 -4.70
CA VAL A 72 3.07 10.26 -3.64
C VAL A 72 2.10 11.42 -3.76
N ILE A 73 1.47 11.80 -2.64
CA ILE A 73 0.47 12.85 -2.61
C ILE A 73 1.17 14.20 -2.47
N GLU A 74 1.11 15.02 -3.52
CA GLU A 74 1.60 16.41 -3.47
C GLU A 74 0.65 17.34 -2.71
N LYS A 75 -0.67 17.14 -2.88
CA LYS A 75 -1.72 17.92 -2.21
C LYS A 75 -2.94 17.06 -1.90
N GLU A 76 -3.41 17.11 -0.67
CA GLU A 76 -4.63 16.44 -0.20
C GLU A 76 -5.59 17.49 0.37
N ILE A 77 -6.86 17.45 -0.03
CA ILE A 77 -7.90 18.36 0.46
C ILE A 77 -8.93 17.52 1.22
N SER A 78 -9.18 17.85 2.48
CA SER A 78 -10.29 17.31 3.28
C SER A 78 -11.44 18.32 3.25
N LEU A 79 -12.66 17.83 3.03
CA LEU A 79 -13.89 18.63 2.99
C LEU A 79 -14.62 18.59 4.32
#